data_AF-A0A1H1MH42-F1
#
_entry.id   AF-A0A1H1MH42-F1
#
_cell.length_a   1.000
_cell.length_b   1.000
_cell.length_c   1.000
_cell.angle_alpha   90.00
_cell.angle_beta   90.00
_cell.angle_gamma   90.00
#
_symmetry.space_group_name_H-M   'P 1'
#
loop_
_entity.id
_entity.type
_entity.pdbx_description
1 polymer ?
#
loop_
_entity_poly.entity_id
_entity_poly.type
_entity_poly.pdbx_seq_one_letter_code
_entity_poly.pdbx_strand_id
1 'polypeptide(L)'
;MLNDTFRQAARSTAAAAAVLLIAGCTAGSGSGTQPAASLTPSPKESVAPTTSPSPTTVPSASPAAITTSPSPSPAGTGEHASKEPLYRMNEKSYRFAPIGDASKKVVLLSFDDGPKEKEMLTSMLDTLDKHSAKAIFFVNGYRAKENPELLKLIQERGQTIGNHSWDHIELRKKSKAEVQKQLGDVQDIVEKETGERPVFFRPPFGAGGDVGKQVAKDEGMLYMTWSNGSLDWDLKATKKDSQLVIKQVMDQLHPGANILMHELQWTADGLDSLLTKLKEKGYGFIDPATIEIKS
;
A
#
# COMPACT_ATOMS: atom_id res chain seq x y z
N MET A 1 45.55 -19.31 27.12
CA MET A 1 44.60 -20.22 27.79
C MET A 1 43.23 -19.90 27.22
N LEU A 2 42.55 -20.89 26.63
CA LEU A 2 41.21 -20.72 26.05
C LEU A 2 40.15 -21.01 27.12
N ASN A 3 38.91 -20.57 26.88
CA ASN A 3 37.75 -21.27 27.42
C ASN A 3 36.51 -21.02 26.54
N ASP A 4 36.32 -21.89 25.54
CA ASP A 4 35.04 -22.02 24.84
C ASP A 4 34.07 -22.83 25.69
N THR A 5 32.87 -22.31 25.93
CA THR A 5 31.72 -23.01 26.54
C THR A 5 30.44 -22.28 26.13
N PHE A 6 29.32 -22.92 25.74
CA PHE A 6 28.96 -24.34 25.69
C PHE A 6 28.22 -24.65 24.36
N ARG A 7 28.38 -25.86 23.81
CA ARG A 7 27.50 -26.42 22.75
C ARG A 7 27.30 -27.93 22.96
N GLN A 8 26.14 -28.42 22.50
CA GLN A 8 25.69 -29.83 22.42
C GLN A 8 25.27 -30.54 23.72
N ALA A 9 23.95 -30.74 23.82
CA ALA A 9 23.28 -31.97 24.26
C ALA A 9 21.86 -31.95 23.62
N ALA A 10 21.25 -33.02 23.13
CA ALA A 10 21.75 -34.37 22.84
C ALA A 10 21.01 -34.95 21.60
N ARG A 11 21.48 -36.08 21.06
CA ARG A 11 20.80 -36.89 20.03
C ARG A 11 21.08 -38.38 20.25
N SER A 12 20.23 -39.22 19.65
CA SER A 12 20.43 -40.65 19.35
C SER A 12 20.23 -41.67 20.48
N THR A 13 19.17 -42.47 20.35
CA THR A 13 19.23 -43.94 20.22
C THR A 13 18.10 -44.39 19.27
N ALA A 14 18.22 -45.57 18.66
CA ALA A 14 17.28 -46.08 17.65
C ALA A 14 17.30 -47.62 17.55
N ALA A 15 16.37 -48.18 16.77
CA ALA A 15 16.24 -49.60 16.38
C ALA A 15 15.88 -50.61 17.49
N ALA A 16 15.36 -51.82 17.21
CA ALA A 16 14.48 -52.30 16.12
C ALA A 16 14.01 -53.75 16.43
N ALA A 17 12.83 -54.15 15.95
CA ALA A 17 12.38 -55.56 15.86
C ALA A 17 11.24 -55.72 14.84
N ALA A 18 11.02 -56.92 14.29
CA ALA A 18 10.00 -57.23 13.27
C ALA A 18 9.67 -58.74 13.21
N VAL A 19 8.89 -59.16 12.19
CA VAL A 19 8.80 -60.52 11.58
C VAL A 19 7.76 -61.55 12.12
N LEU A 20 6.68 -61.77 11.31
CA LEU A 20 5.95 -63.04 10.98
C LEU A 20 5.16 -63.80 12.10
N LEU A 21 4.09 -64.62 11.92
CA LEU A 21 3.18 -65.16 10.85
C LEU A 21 1.76 -65.41 11.52
N ILE A 22 0.71 -66.16 11.09
CA ILE A 22 0.38 -67.14 10.01
C ILE A 22 -1.16 -67.23 9.76
N ALA A 23 -1.59 -67.75 8.58
CA ALA A 23 -2.91 -68.36 8.23
C ALA A 23 -4.24 -67.55 8.34
N GLY A 24 -5.33 -67.89 7.61
CA GLY A 24 -5.51 -68.81 6.47
C GLY A 24 -6.98 -69.23 6.17
N CYS A 25 -7.27 -69.68 4.93
CA CYS A 25 -8.53 -70.31 4.43
C CYS A 25 -9.80 -69.42 4.35
N THR A 26 -10.84 -69.61 3.51
CA THR A 26 -11.16 -70.38 2.25
C THR A 26 -12.49 -69.80 1.69
N ALA A 27 -12.66 -69.38 0.43
CA ALA A 27 -12.78 -70.10 -0.86
C ALA A 27 -14.25 -70.36 -1.36
N GLY A 28 -14.61 -69.79 -2.54
CA GLY A 28 -15.77 -70.15 -3.39
C GLY A 28 -17.09 -69.36 -3.19
N SER A 29 -18.04 -69.27 -4.14
CA SER A 29 -18.02 -69.55 -5.60
C SER A 29 -19.29 -69.02 -6.33
N GLY A 30 -19.14 -68.41 -7.52
CA GLY A 30 -20.24 -68.06 -8.47
C GLY A 30 -21.18 -66.92 -8.04
N SER A 31 -22.08 -66.39 -8.88
CA SER A 31 -22.16 -66.32 -10.35
C SER A 31 -23.33 -65.40 -10.75
N GLY A 32 -23.15 -64.37 -11.59
CA GLY A 32 -24.22 -63.42 -11.92
C GLY A 32 -23.96 -62.55 -13.17
N THR A 33 -24.95 -62.50 -14.07
CA THR A 33 -24.85 -62.06 -15.47
C THR A 33 -24.83 -60.53 -15.69
N GLN A 34 -24.17 -60.11 -16.78
CA GLN A 34 -24.32 -58.83 -17.51
C GLN A 34 -25.72 -58.68 -18.18
N PRO A 35 -26.06 -57.59 -18.93
CA PRO A 35 -25.40 -56.30 -19.14
C PRO A 35 -26.33 -55.06 -18.89
N ALA A 36 -25.96 -53.88 -19.39
CA ALA A 36 -26.72 -52.62 -19.26
C ALA A 36 -27.66 -52.30 -20.44
N ALA A 37 -28.65 -51.42 -20.21
CA ALA A 37 -29.37 -50.63 -21.22
C ALA A 37 -29.96 -49.34 -20.62
N SER A 38 -30.19 -48.33 -21.45
CA SER A 38 -30.68 -46.98 -21.08
C SER A 38 -32.21 -46.92 -20.85
N LEU A 39 -32.69 -45.83 -20.22
CA LEU A 39 -33.91 -45.11 -20.65
C LEU A 39 -33.96 -43.69 -20.05
N THR A 40 -34.51 -42.73 -20.80
CA THR A 40 -34.83 -41.35 -20.38
C THR A 40 -36.35 -41.12 -20.53
N PRO A 41 -36.95 -40.15 -19.80
CA PRO A 41 -37.20 -38.85 -20.44
C PRO A 41 -37.17 -37.61 -19.51
N SER A 42 -37.12 -36.42 -20.12
CA SER A 42 -37.33 -35.08 -19.53
C SER A 42 -38.86 -34.71 -19.58
N PRO A 43 -39.38 -33.46 -19.36
CA PRO A 43 -38.75 -32.11 -19.44
C PRO A 43 -39.24 -31.05 -18.41
N LYS A 44 -38.91 -29.77 -18.71
CA LYS A 44 -39.26 -28.49 -18.06
C LYS A 44 -38.36 -28.05 -16.88
N GLU A 45 -38.10 -26.76 -16.66
CA GLU A 45 -38.56 -25.53 -17.36
C GLU A 45 -37.42 -24.50 -17.49
N SER A 46 -37.54 -23.53 -18.40
CA SER A 46 -36.56 -22.45 -18.61
C SER A 46 -37.27 -21.17 -19.01
N VAL A 47 -36.82 -20.02 -18.47
CA VAL A 47 -37.43 -18.70 -18.70
C VAL A 47 -36.33 -17.66 -18.89
N ALA A 48 -36.45 -16.85 -19.93
CA ALA A 48 -35.63 -15.68 -20.21
C ALA A 48 -36.52 -14.43 -20.33
N PRO A 49 -35.97 -13.22 -20.16
CA PRO A 49 -36.59 -11.98 -20.63
C PRO A 49 -35.77 -11.31 -21.74
N THR A 50 -36.45 -10.59 -22.63
CA THR A 50 -35.84 -9.89 -23.78
C THR A 50 -36.52 -8.53 -24.03
N THR A 51 -35.81 -7.64 -24.72
CA THR A 51 -36.28 -6.43 -25.45
C THR A 51 -36.86 -5.22 -24.69
N SER A 52 -36.39 -4.05 -25.12
CA SER A 52 -37.03 -2.71 -25.05
C SER A 52 -37.44 -2.31 -26.50
N PRO A 53 -38.34 -1.34 -26.74
CA PRO A 53 -37.92 0.06 -26.92
C PRO A 53 -38.96 1.17 -26.53
N SER A 54 -38.57 2.43 -26.74
CA SER A 54 -39.28 3.74 -26.51
C SER A 54 -40.23 4.13 -27.69
N PRO A 55 -40.63 5.42 -27.96
CA PRO A 55 -40.70 6.70 -27.17
C PRO A 55 -42.00 7.56 -27.37
N THR A 56 -42.16 8.68 -26.62
CA THR A 56 -43.09 9.82 -26.94
C THR A 56 -42.51 11.19 -26.48
N THR A 57 -43.05 12.33 -26.94
CA THR A 57 -42.38 13.65 -27.03
C THR A 57 -43.02 14.86 -26.26
N VAL A 58 -42.32 16.01 -26.33
CA VAL A 58 -42.48 17.31 -25.60
C VAL A 58 -43.65 18.20 -26.08
N PRO A 59 -44.04 19.26 -25.31
CA PRO A 59 -43.58 20.66 -25.56
C PRO A 59 -43.42 21.51 -24.27
N SER A 60 -43.10 22.82 -24.24
CA SER A 60 -42.14 23.69 -24.97
C SER A 60 -42.34 25.16 -24.49
N ALA A 61 -41.31 25.85 -23.97
CA ALA A 61 -41.34 27.31 -23.65
C ALA A 61 -39.93 27.92 -23.45
N SER A 62 -39.77 29.23 -23.65
CA SER A 62 -38.51 30.03 -23.57
C SER A 62 -38.83 31.54 -23.64
N PRO A 63 -37.89 32.52 -23.57
CA PRO A 63 -36.48 32.50 -23.10
C PRO A 63 -36.10 33.69 -22.14
N ALA A 64 -35.04 33.53 -21.33
CA ALA A 64 -34.23 34.62 -20.70
C ALA A 64 -33.08 33.99 -19.88
N ALA A 65 -31.88 34.57 -19.72
CA ALA A 65 -31.19 35.66 -20.42
C ALA A 65 -29.68 35.40 -20.38
N ILE A 66 -28.87 36.07 -21.22
CA ILE A 66 -27.41 35.89 -21.27
C ILE A 66 -26.73 36.87 -20.30
N THR A 67 -26.00 36.36 -19.32
CA THR A 67 -25.06 37.14 -18.48
C THR A 67 -23.66 36.53 -18.56
N THR A 68 -22.74 37.25 -19.21
CA THR A 68 -21.33 36.88 -19.30
C THR A 68 -20.57 37.27 -18.03
N SER A 69 -20.46 36.33 -17.09
CA SER A 69 -19.48 36.44 -15.99
C SER A 69 -18.06 36.15 -16.51
N PRO A 70 -17.02 36.84 -16.02
CA PRO A 70 -15.67 36.74 -16.56
C PRO A 70 -15.00 35.40 -16.19
N SER A 71 -14.15 34.91 -17.09
CA SER A 71 -13.24 33.79 -16.82
C SER A 71 -12.26 34.16 -15.70
N PRO A 72 -12.04 33.33 -14.68
CA PRO A 72 -10.84 33.45 -13.88
C PRO A 72 -9.63 33.17 -14.78
N SER A 73 -8.58 34.00 -14.68
CA SER A 73 -7.24 33.63 -15.17
C SER A 73 -6.66 32.53 -14.26
N PRO A 74 -5.75 31.69 -14.76
CA PRO A 74 -5.17 30.61 -13.96
C PRO A 74 -4.42 31.18 -12.76
N ALA A 75 -4.88 30.81 -11.56
CA ALA A 75 -4.20 31.15 -10.32
C ALA A 75 -3.04 30.17 -10.09
N GLY A 76 -1.83 30.70 -9.93
CA GLY A 76 -0.68 30.03 -9.32
C GLY A 76 -0.24 28.68 -9.92
N THR A 77 0.84 28.71 -10.69
CA THR A 77 1.75 27.53 -10.74
C THR A 77 2.14 27.16 -9.31
N GLY A 78 2.02 25.87 -8.96
CA GLY A 78 2.34 25.34 -7.63
C GLY A 78 3.84 25.35 -7.33
N GLU A 79 4.44 26.53 -7.25
CA GLU A 79 5.84 26.69 -6.83
C GLU A 79 5.93 26.48 -5.32
N HIS A 80 5.98 25.20 -4.95
CA HIS A 80 6.24 24.75 -3.59
C HIS A 80 7.66 25.21 -3.21
N ALA A 81 7.77 26.39 -2.58
CA ALA A 81 9.03 27.02 -2.22
C ALA A 81 9.93 26.01 -1.48
N SER A 82 11.00 25.59 -2.14
CA SER A 82 11.79 24.43 -1.72
C SER A 82 12.46 24.72 -0.39
N LYS A 83 12.07 23.97 0.65
CA LYS A 83 12.70 24.09 1.96
C LYS A 83 14.11 23.52 1.86
N GLU A 84 15.06 24.21 2.48
CA GLU A 84 16.44 23.73 2.59
C GLU A 84 16.45 22.28 3.14
N PRO A 85 17.16 21.33 2.49
CA PRO A 85 17.07 19.92 2.82
C PRO A 85 17.71 19.65 4.19
N LEU A 86 16.88 19.20 5.13
CA LEU A 86 17.28 18.86 6.50
C LEU A 86 17.61 17.37 6.67
N TYR A 87 17.15 16.50 5.76
CA TYR A 87 17.32 15.05 5.88
C TYR A 87 17.73 14.39 4.56
N ARG A 88 18.72 13.49 4.64
CA ARG A 88 19.21 12.66 3.53
C ARG A 88 18.84 11.20 3.79
N MET A 89 18.24 10.52 2.81
CA MET A 89 18.00 9.08 2.91
C MET A 89 19.26 8.28 2.59
N ASN A 90 19.50 7.19 3.32
CA ASN A 90 20.50 6.19 3.00
C ASN A 90 19.92 5.11 2.07
N GLU A 91 20.35 5.11 0.80
CA GLU A 91 19.85 4.23 -0.29
C GLU A 91 19.84 2.72 0.05
N LYS A 92 20.71 2.24 0.95
CA LYS A 92 20.84 0.82 1.29
C LYS A 92 19.96 0.36 2.45
N SER A 93 19.52 1.29 3.31
CA SER A 93 18.76 0.98 4.53
C SER A 93 17.44 1.75 4.65
N TYR A 94 17.19 2.68 3.72
CA TYR A 94 16.04 3.59 3.67
C TYR A 94 15.84 4.43 4.94
N ARG A 95 16.88 4.54 5.77
CA ARG A 95 16.94 5.35 6.98
C ARG A 95 17.31 6.80 6.63
N PHE A 96 16.77 7.75 7.38
CA PHE A 96 17.13 9.16 7.25
C PHE A 96 18.26 9.55 8.20
N ALA A 97 19.20 10.36 7.71
CA ALA A 97 20.21 11.03 8.49
C ALA A 97 20.04 12.55 8.36
N PRO A 98 20.25 13.34 9.42
CA PRO A 98 20.17 14.79 9.33
C PRO A 98 21.31 15.37 8.47
N ILE A 99 21.02 16.51 7.87
CA ILE A 99 21.98 17.41 7.22
C ILE A 99 22.23 18.57 8.20
N GLY A 100 23.51 18.91 8.42
CA GLY A 100 23.89 19.89 9.46
C GLY A 100 23.42 19.50 10.85
N ASP A 101 22.88 20.47 11.58
CA ASP A 101 22.44 20.33 12.98
C ASP A 101 20.97 19.87 13.13
N ALA A 102 20.33 19.40 12.06
CA ALA A 102 18.96 18.88 12.11
C ALA A 102 18.84 17.68 13.09
N SER A 103 17.63 17.49 13.64
CA SER A 103 17.43 16.53 14.74
C SER A 103 17.71 15.09 14.31
N LYS A 104 18.64 14.43 15.01
CA LYS A 104 18.97 13.01 14.82
C LYS A 104 17.79 12.09 15.19
N LYS A 105 16.88 12.54 16.05
CA LYS A 105 15.84 11.71 16.67
C LYS A 105 14.47 12.02 16.07
N VAL A 106 14.31 11.57 14.83
CA VAL A 106 13.10 11.76 14.02
C VAL A 106 12.69 10.46 13.33
N VAL A 107 11.45 10.40 12.85
CA VAL A 107 10.94 9.36 11.96
C VAL A 107 10.18 9.97 10.77
N LEU A 108 10.21 9.31 9.62
CA LEU A 108 9.27 9.58 8.53
C LEU A 108 8.05 8.65 8.69
N LEU A 109 6.86 9.23 8.60
CA LEU A 109 5.59 8.51 8.55
C LEU A 109 5.20 8.29 7.08
N SER A 110 4.71 7.10 6.74
CA SER A 110 4.21 6.84 5.39
C SER A 110 3.10 5.79 5.37
N PHE A 111 2.16 5.96 4.43
CA PHE A 111 0.95 5.15 4.29
C PHE A 111 0.82 4.67 2.84
N ASP A 112 0.81 3.36 2.63
CA ASP A 112 0.66 2.72 1.31
C ASP A 112 -0.81 2.30 1.02
N ASP A 113 -1.07 1.89 -0.22
CA ASP A 113 -2.37 1.49 -0.79
C ASP A 113 -3.47 2.59 -0.80
N GLY A 114 -3.12 3.86 -0.71
CA GLY A 114 -4.09 4.96 -0.71
C GLY A 114 -4.59 5.40 -2.10
N PRO A 115 -5.55 6.34 -2.18
CA PRO A 115 -6.52 6.67 -1.14
C PRO A 115 -7.67 5.64 -1.11
N LYS A 116 -8.16 5.23 0.06
CA LYS A 116 -9.18 4.18 0.17
C LYS A 116 -10.59 4.69 0.40
N GLU A 117 -10.84 5.23 1.59
CA GLU A 117 -12.18 5.60 2.06
C GLU A 117 -12.09 6.97 2.74
N LYS A 118 -13.02 7.87 2.42
CA LYS A 118 -12.93 9.29 2.78
C LYS A 118 -12.88 9.52 4.29
N GLU A 119 -13.72 8.82 5.04
CA GLU A 119 -13.87 8.96 6.48
C GLU A 119 -12.62 8.45 7.22
N MET A 120 -12.08 7.31 6.79
CA MET A 120 -10.85 6.75 7.33
C MET A 120 -9.66 7.68 7.06
N LEU A 121 -9.49 8.12 5.80
CA LEU A 121 -8.44 9.07 5.41
C LEU A 121 -8.56 10.38 6.21
N THR A 122 -9.77 10.95 6.33
CA THR A 122 -10.01 12.16 7.13
C THR A 122 -9.58 11.97 8.59
N SER A 123 -9.93 10.84 9.23
CA SER A 123 -9.52 10.56 10.61
C SER A 123 -7.99 10.45 10.80
N MET A 124 -7.28 9.95 9.78
CA MET A 124 -5.81 9.90 9.78
C MET A 124 -5.22 11.31 9.62
N LEU A 125 -5.78 12.14 8.74
CA LEU A 125 -5.36 13.54 8.53
C LEU A 125 -5.63 14.41 9.77
N ASP A 126 -6.77 14.25 10.43
CA ASP A 126 -7.10 14.91 11.70
C ASP A 126 -6.13 14.53 12.81
N THR A 127 -5.72 13.26 12.86
CA THR A 127 -4.71 12.77 13.81
C THR A 127 -3.32 13.31 13.50
N LEU A 128 -2.93 13.38 12.23
CA LEU A 128 -1.65 13.98 11.82
C LEU A 128 -1.59 15.47 12.20
N ASP A 129 -2.65 16.24 11.93
CA ASP A 129 -2.69 17.67 12.24
C ASP A 129 -2.75 17.95 13.75
N LYS A 130 -3.52 17.16 14.52
CA LYS A 130 -3.48 17.15 16.00
C LYS A 130 -2.05 16.97 16.53
N HIS A 131 -1.24 16.18 15.83
CA HIS A 131 0.16 15.95 16.19
C HIS A 131 1.15 16.90 15.53
N SER A 132 0.70 17.79 14.64
CA SER A 132 1.55 18.61 13.75
C SER A 132 2.57 17.75 12.98
N ALA A 133 2.14 16.56 12.59
CA ALA A 133 2.93 15.55 11.91
C ALA A 133 2.70 15.62 10.40
N LYS A 134 3.78 15.43 9.63
CA LYS A 134 3.73 15.27 8.17
C LYS A 134 4.11 13.86 7.74
N ALA A 135 3.50 13.39 6.66
CA ALA A 135 3.60 12.03 6.16
C ALA A 135 3.57 11.99 4.62
N ILE A 136 3.99 10.86 4.05
CA ILE A 136 3.82 10.55 2.62
C ILE A 136 2.70 9.52 2.45
N PHE A 137 1.68 9.85 1.66
CA PHE A 137 0.63 8.92 1.23
C PHE A 137 0.99 8.39 -0.15
N PHE A 138 1.41 7.12 -0.22
CA PHE A 138 1.78 6.44 -1.45
C PHE A 138 0.52 5.86 -2.12
N VAL A 139 0.07 6.52 -3.19
CA VAL A 139 -1.24 6.24 -3.83
C VAL A 139 -1.13 5.27 -5.00
N ASN A 140 -2.12 4.38 -5.12
CA ASN A 140 -2.30 3.56 -6.33
C ASN A 140 -3.07 4.34 -7.41
N GLY A 141 -2.70 4.15 -8.67
CA GLY A 141 -3.38 4.82 -9.79
C GLY A 141 -4.85 4.46 -9.98
N TYR A 142 -5.23 3.19 -9.79
CA TYR A 142 -6.64 2.79 -9.85
C TYR A 142 -7.50 3.53 -8.81
N ARG A 143 -6.99 3.66 -7.58
CA ARG A 143 -7.65 4.39 -6.47
C ARG A 143 -7.73 5.89 -6.70
N ALA A 144 -6.63 6.48 -7.15
CA ALA A 144 -6.55 7.89 -7.54
C ALA A 144 -7.55 8.24 -8.65
N LYS A 145 -7.86 7.29 -9.55
CA LYS A 145 -8.86 7.44 -10.61
C LYS A 145 -10.30 7.25 -10.11
N GLU A 146 -10.51 6.40 -9.11
CA GLU A 146 -11.81 6.15 -8.51
C GLU A 146 -12.25 7.30 -7.60
N ASN A 147 -11.32 7.88 -6.82
CA ASN A 147 -11.60 8.93 -5.81
C ASN A 147 -10.60 10.12 -5.91
N PRO A 148 -10.57 10.85 -7.05
CA PRO A 148 -9.57 11.90 -7.30
C PRO A 148 -9.64 13.09 -6.34
N GLU A 149 -10.79 13.35 -5.72
CA GLU A 149 -10.95 14.39 -4.69
C GLU A 149 -10.22 14.07 -3.38
N LEU A 150 -9.88 12.80 -3.13
CA LEU A 150 -9.07 12.41 -1.96
C LEU A 150 -7.59 12.81 -2.13
N LEU A 151 -7.09 12.96 -3.36
CA LEU A 151 -5.77 13.53 -3.61
C LEU A 151 -5.72 15.00 -3.17
N LYS A 152 -6.74 15.77 -3.55
CA LYS A 152 -6.89 17.18 -3.13
C LYS A 152 -7.01 17.28 -1.62
N LEU A 153 -7.78 16.41 -0.97
CA LEU A 153 -7.86 16.36 0.49
C LEU A 153 -6.49 16.11 1.17
N ILE A 154 -5.63 15.25 0.61
CA ILE A 154 -4.27 15.03 1.15
C ILE A 154 -3.41 16.31 1.01
N GLN A 155 -3.45 16.96 -0.16
CA GLN A 155 -2.72 18.19 -0.44
C GLN A 155 -3.23 19.41 0.35
N GLU A 156 -4.55 19.59 0.48
CA GLU A 156 -5.20 20.67 1.25
C GLU A 156 -4.85 20.59 2.75
N ARG A 157 -4.68 19.37 3.28
CA ARG A 157 -4.17 19.13 4.64
C ARG A 157 -2.63 19.21 4.70
N GLY A 158 -1.99 19.66 3.63
CA GLY A 158 -0.55 19.87 3.50
C GLY A 158 0.26 18.60 3.75
N GLN A 159 -0.24 17.44 3.32
CA GLN A 159 0.47 16.15 3.37
C GLN A 159 0.99 15.80 1.98
N THR A 160 2.05 14.99 1.91
CA THR A 160 2.73 14.72 0.64
C THR A 160 2.18 13.49 -0.05
N ILE A 161 1.97 13.56 -1.37
CA ILE A 161 1.59 12.41 -2.19
C ILE A 161 2.85 11.74 -2.77
N GLY A 162 2.91 10.42 -2.67
CA GLY A 162 3.92 9.57 -3.30
C GLY A 162 3.30 8.61 -4.31
N ASN A 163 4.10 8.11 -5.23
CA ASN A 163 3.68 7.18 -6.29
C ASN A 163 3.82 5.72 -5.82
N HIS A 164 2.72 4.94 -5.90
CA HIS A 164 2.69 3.50 -5.56
C HIS A 164 2.32 2.59 -6.73
N SER A 165 2.62 3.03 -7.97
CA SER A 165 2.24 2.40 -9.25
C SER A 165 0.73 2.31 -9.53
N TRP A 166 0.38 2.13 -10.80
CA TRP A 166 -1.01 2.17 -11.24
C TRP A 166 -1.85 0.99 -10.72
N ASP A 167 -1.40 -0.25 -10.94
CA ASP A 167 -2.15 -1.50 -10.65
C ASP A 167 -1.68 -2.26 -9.40
N HIS A 168 -0.71 -1.74 -8.64
CA HIS A 168 -0.09 -2.41 -7.48
C HIS A 168 0.47 -3.83 -7.79
N ILE A 169 1.31 -3.92 -8.83
CA ILE A 169 1.90 -5.19 -9.33
C ILE A 169 3.40 -5.35 -8.98
N GLU A 170 3.92 -6.59 -8.96
CA GLU A 170 5.37 -6.83 -8.74
C GLU A 170 6.21 -6.36 -9.94
N LEU A 171 6.68 -5.11 -9.89
CA LEU A 171 7.41 -4.44 -10.98
C LEU A 171 8.77 -5.08 -11.31
N ARG A 172 9.43 -5.75 -10.35
CA ARG A 172 10.78 -6.34 -10.48
C ARG A 172 10.97 -7.26 -11.70
N LYS A 173 9.89 -7.87 -12.22
CA LYS A 173 9.90 -8.81 -13.36
C LYS A 173 9.28 -8.22 -14.63
N LYS A 174 8.99 -6.91 -14.65
CA LYS A 174 8.31 -6.22 -15.76
C LYS A 174 9.30 -5.53 -16.69
N SER A 175 8.87 -5.33 -17.94
CA SER A 175 9.63 -4.58 -18.95
C SER A 175 9.71 -3.08 -18.59
N LYS A 176 10.72 -2.36 -19.11
CA LYS A 176 10.82 -0.91 -18.86
C LYS A 176 9.56 -0.16 -19.30
N ALA A 177 8.97 -0.53 -20.43
CA ALA A 177 7.74 0.09 -20.93
C ALA A 177 6.52 -0.12 -19.99
N GLU A 178 6.36 -1.33 -19.44
CA GLU A 178 5.32 -1.57 -18.42
C GLU A 178 5.58 -0.73 -17.16
N VAL A 179 6.82 -0.68 -16.66
CA VAL A 179 7.15 0.10 -15.46
C VAL A 179 6.99 1.60 -15.70
N GLN A 180 7.37 2.12 -16.88
CA GLN A 180 7.13 3.51 -17.27
C GLN A 180 5.65 3.85 -17.27
N LYS A 181 4.79 3.01 -17.87
CA LYS A 181 3.33 3.22 -17.82
C LYS A 181 2.80 3.17 -16.38
N GLN A 182 3.23 2.18 -15.58
CA GLN A 182 2.79 2.01 -14.19
C GLN A 182 3.14 3.19 -13.29
N LEU A 183 4.24 3.91 -13.55
CA LEU A 183 4.64 5.09 -12.77
C LEU A 183 4.09 6.37 -13.39
N GLY A 184 4.25 6.57 -14.69
CA GLY A 184 3.84 7.77 -15.43
C GLY A 184 2.34 8.06 -15.32
N ASP A 185 1.48 7.05 -15.51
CA ASP A 185 0.03 7.23 -15.36
C ASP A 185 -0.35 7.77 -13.95
N VAL A 186 0.42 7.43 -12.91
CA VAL A 186 0.23 7.92 -11.54
C VAL A 186 0.77 9.33 -11.36
N GLN A 187 1.91 9.68 -11.98
CA GLN A 187 2.41 11.05 -11.98
C GLN A 187 1.38 11.99 -12.63
N ASP A 188 0.87 11.60 -13.79
CA ASP A 188 -0.01 12.41 -14.64
C ASP A 188 -1.40 12.60 -14.00
N ILE A 189 -1.96 11.59 -13.31
CA ILE A 189 -3.25 11.76 -12.62
C ILE A 189 -3.12 12.60 -11.35
N VAL A 190 -2.02 12.49 -10.60
CA VAL A 190 -1.81 13.33 -9.41
C VAL A 190 -1.61 14.78 -9.85
N GLU A 191 -0.69 15.06 -10.78
CA GLU A 191 -0.45 16.41 -11.30
C GLU A 191 -1.72 17.05 -11.89
N LYS A 192 -2.56 16.28 -12.60
CA LYS A 192 -3.84 16.75 -13.13
C LYS A 192 -4.84 17.19 -12.04
N GLU A 193 -4.80 16.57 -10.86
CA GLU A 193 -5.76 16.86 -9.78
C GLU A 193 -5.20 17.80 -8.70
N THR A 194 -3.88 17.87 -8.51
CA THR A 194 -3.23 18.67 -7.45
C THR A 194 -2.35 19.81 -7.99
N GLY A 195 -1.93 19.76 -9.25
CA GLY A 195 -0.89 20.63 -9.80
C GLY A 195 0.54 20.24 -9.42
N GLU A 196 0.75 19.09 -8.77
CA GLU A 196 2.06 18.62 -8.31
C GLU A 196 2.37 17.19 -8.81
N ARG A 197 3.52 16.96 -9.46
CA ARG A 197 4.03 15.60 -9.71
C ARG A 197 4.65 15.02 -8.43
N PRO A 198 4.33 13.79 -8.01
CA PRO A 198 4.99 13.13 -6.89
C PRO A 198 6.51 13.07 -7.07
N VAL A 199 7.27 13.43 -6.03
CA VAL A 199 8.75 13.34 -6.01
C VAL A 199 9.28 12.12 -5.23
N PHE A 200 8.37 11.25 -4.78
CA PHE A 200 8.68 10.05 -4.02
C PHE A 200 8.03 8.82 -4.67
N PHE A 201 8.79 7.74 -4.81
CA PHE A 201 8.28 6.48 -5.33
C PHE A 201 8.56 5.34 -4.35
N ARG A 202 7.54 4.52 -4.09
CA ARG A 202 7.67 3.24 -3.39
C ARG A 202 7.07 2.14 -4.26
N PRO A 203 7.81 1.08 -4.62
CA PRO A 203 7.25 -0.01 -5.40
C PRO A 203 6.36 -0.92 -4.55
N PRO A 204 5.26 -1.46 -5.13
CA PRO A 204 4.48 -2.54 -4.54
C PRO A 204 5.35 -3.66 -3.98
N PHE A 205 4.99 -4.16 -2.79
CA PHE A 205 5.72 -5.23 -2.08
C PHE A 205 7.21 -4.94 -1.81
N GLY A 206 7.67 -3.69 -1.96
CA GLY A 206 9.09 -3.32 -1.97
C GLY A 206 9.87 -3.81 -3.20
N ALA A 207 9.17 -4.33 -4.22
CA ALA A 207 9.73 -5.15 -5.29
C ALA A 207 9.83 -4.40 -6.64
N GLY A 208 10.58 -3.29 -6.67
CA GLY A 208 10.78 -2.49 -7.88
C GLY A 208 11.83 -3.05 -8.86
N GLY A 209 12.87 -3.70 -8.34
CA GLY A 209 14.06 -4.07 -9.13
C GLY A 209 14.82 -2.85 -9.68
N ASP A 210 15.87 -3.08 -10.47
CA ASP A 210 16.69 -1.98 -10.99
C ASP A 210 16.00 -1.19 -12.11
N VAL A 211 15.06 -1.83 -12.84
CA VAL A 211 14.16 -1.13 -13.78
C VAL A 211 13.26 -0.13 -13.03
N GLY A 212 12.67 -0.54 -11.89
CA GLY A 212 11.87 0.36 -11.05
C GLY A 212 12.67 1.53 -10.49
N LYS A 213 13.92 1.31 -10.06
CA LYS A 213 14.82 2.40 -9.63
C LYS A 213 15.13 3.36 -10.78
N GLN A 214 15.46 2.84 -11.96
CA GLN A 214 15.82 3.66 -13.10
C GLN A 214 14.62 4.49 -13.59
N VAL A 215 13.43 3.90 -13.72
CA VAL A 215 12.23 4.65 -14.12
C VAL A 215 11.84 5.69 -13.06
N ALA A 216 11.95 5.37 -11.76
CA ALA A 216 11.72 6.37 -10.72
C ALA A 216 12.70 7.56 -10.85
N LYS A 217 14.00 7.29 -11.09
CA LYS A 217 14.99 8.36 -11.34
C LYS A 217 14.70 9.12 -12.63
N ASP A 218 14.30 8.45 -13.71
CA ASP A 218 13.96 9.08 -15.00
C ASP A 218 12.76 10.05 -14.84
N GLU A 219 11.81 9.76 -13.94
CA GLU A 219 10.68 10.62 -13.55
C GLU A 219 11.02 11.61 -12.41
N GLY A 220 12.28 11.72 -11.98
CA GLY A 220 12.72 12.64 -10.92
C GLY A 220 12.35 12.22 -9.48
N MET A 221 11.88 10.99 -9.27
CA MET A 221 11.41 10.49 -7.97
C MET A 221 12.51 9.81 -7.14
N LEU A 222 12.54 10.11 -5.84
CA LEU A 222 13.31 9.36 -4.86
C LEU A 222 12.67 7.98 -4.61
N TYR A 223 13.27 6.93 -5.17
CA TYR A 223 12.92 5.53 -4.89
C TYR A 223 13.22 5.19 -3.43
N MET A 224 12.24 4.69 -2.67
CA MET A 224 12.43 4.16 -1.33
C MET A 224 11.58 2.92 -1.04
N THR A 225 11.96 2.13 -0.03
CA THR A 225 11.03 1.21 0.65
C THR A 225 10.82 1.69 2.08
N TRP A 226 11.27 0.96 3.09
CA TRP A 226 11.12 1.29 4.51
C TRP A 226 12.28 0.74 5.34
N SER A 227 12.43 1.22 6.58
CA SER A 227 13.40 0.69 7.56
C SER A 227 12.74 0.13 8.81
N ASN A 228 11.44 0.36 8.98
CA ASN A 228 10.59 -0.07 10.10
C ASN A 228 9.23 -0.44 9.49
N GLY A 229 8.79 -1.69 9.66
CA GLY A 229 7.55 -2.19 9.05
C GLY A 229 6.50 -2.55 10.09
N SER A 230 5.34 -1.89 10.05
CA SER A 230 4.27 -2.10 11.04
C SER A 230 3.57 -3.46 10.99
N LEU A 231 3.65 -4.16 9.85
CA LEU A 231 2.94 -5.42 9.56
C LEU A 231 1.41 -5.33 9.73
N ASP A 232 0.84 -4.13 9.66
CA ASP A 232 -0.61 -3.89 9.75
C ASP A 232 -1.44 -4.69 8.73
N TRP A 233 -0.92 -4.89 7.52
CA TRP A 233 -1.50 -5.75 6.49
C TRP A 233 -1.50 -7.27 6.83
N ASP A 234 -0.58 -7.75 7.67
CA ASP A 234 -0.52 -9.18 8.02
C ASP A 234 -1.48 -9.52 9.17
N LEU A 235 -2.66 -10.03 8.79
CA LEU A 235 -3.69 -10.50 9.72
C LEU A 235 -3.22 -11.58 10.71
N LYS A 236 -2.12 -12.30 10.45
CA LYS A 236 -1.53 -13.25 11.42
C LYS A 236 -0.71 -12.52 12.49
N ALA A 237 0.02 -11.48 12.10
CA ALA A 237 0.87 -10.69 12.98
C ALA A 237 0.06 -9.70 13.83
N THR A 238 -0.93 -9.04 13.24
CA THR A 238 -1.66 -7.92 13.88
C THR A 238 -3.13 -8.18 14.14
N LYS A 239 -3.78 -9.13 13.46
CA LYS A 239 -5.20 -9.52 13.68
C LYS A 239 -6.23 -8.36 13.61
N LYS A 240 -5.87 -7.24 12.97
CA LYS A 240 -6.62 -5.95 13.02
C LYS A 240 -6.65 -5.27 14.40
N ASP A 241 -5.69 -5.56 15.28
CA ASP A 241 -5.49 -4.90 16.57
C ASP A 241 -4.47 -3.77 16.44
N SER A 242 -4.90 -2.54 16.71
CA SER A 242 -4.06 -1.34 16.66
C SER A 242 -2.89 -1.38 17.65
N GLN A 243 -3.02 -2.09 18.78
CA GLN A 243 -1.94 -2.22 19.75
C GLN A 243 -0.85 -3.17 19.25
N LEU A 244 -1.18 -4.15 18.41
CA LEU A 244 -0.19 -5.00 17.75
C LEU A 244 0.55 -4.23 16.64
N VAL A 245 -0.14 -3.38 15.86
CA VAL A 245 0.50 -2.45 14.91
C VAL A 245 1.50 -1.54 15.63
N ILE A 246 1.06 -0.88 16.71
CA ILE A 246 1.92 -0.03 17.54
C ILE A 246 3.12 -0.82 18.06
N LYS A 247 2.91 -2.03 18.58
CA LYS A 247 4.01 -2.87 19.09
C LYS A 247 5.07 -3.14 18.02
N GLN A 248 4.68 -3.54 16.81
CA GLN A 248 5.63 -3.83 15.72
C GLN A 248 6.48 -2.61 15.36
N VAL A 249 5.87 -1.42 15.25
CA VAL A 249 6.59 -0.16 14.98
C VAL A 249 7.55 0.18 16.13
N MET A 250 7.10 0.04 17.38
CA MET A 250 7.88 0.42 18.56
C MET A 250 9.03 -0.54 18.88
N ASP A 251 8.90 -1.84 18.58
CA ASP A 251 9.97 -2.84 18.70
C ASP A 251 11.10 -2.60 17.68
N GLN A 252 10.77 -2.07 16.50
CA GLN A 252 11.72 -1.73 15.42
C GLN A 252 12.20 -0.27 15.47
N LEU A 253 11.84 0.50 16.50
CA LEU A 253 12.00 1.96 16.50
C LEU A 253 13.47 2.39 16.70
N HIS A 254 13.99 3.17 15.75
CA HIS A 254 15.35 3.71 15.78
C HIS A 254 15.41 5.15 15.23
N PRO A 255 16.48 5.93 15.54
CA PRO A 255 16.75 7.23 14.92
C PRO A 255 16.69 7.16 13.39
N GLY A 256 15.93 8.07 12.75
CA GLY A 256 15.79 8.13 11.30
C GLY A 256 14.99 6.97 10.70
N ALA A 257 14.01 6.42 11.42
CA ALA A 257 13.16 5.35 10.90
C ALA A 257 12.24 5.85 9.77
N ASN A 258 12.17 5.08 8.70
CA ASN A 258 11.15 5.20 7.66
C ASN A 258 10.09 4.14 7.95
N ILE A 259 8.95 4.59 8.50
CA ILE A 259 7.89 3.72 9.02
C ILE A 259 6.86 3.46 7.90
N LEU A 260 6.75 2.20 7.47
CA LEU A 260 5.69 1.73 6.60
C LEU A 260 4.44 1.36 7.43
N MET A 261 3.33 1.98 7.06
CA MET A 261 1.96 1.60 7.39
C MET A 261 1.13 1.63 6.09
N HIS A 262 -0.14 1.22 6.15
CA HIS A 262 -1.08 1.30 5.04
C HIS A 262 -2.35 2.05 5.48
N GLU A 263 -3.12 2.57 4.54
CA GLU A 263 -4.49 3.02 4.83
C GLU A 263 -5.35 1.82 5.24
N LEU A 264 -5.52 1.61 6.54
CA LEU A 264 -6.27 0.50 7.15
C LEU A 264 -6.92 0.99 8.44
N GLN A 265 -8.15 0.57 8.72
CA GLN A 265 -8.93 1.09 9.86
C GLN A 265 -8.18 0.96 11.18
N TRP A 266 -7.59 -0.21 11.45
CA TRP A 266 -6.83 -0.47 12.69
C TRP A 266 -5.48 0.27 12.76
N THR A 267 -4.98 0.78 11.64
CA THR A 267 -3.85 1.72 11.61
C THR A 267 -4.33 3.13 11.96
N ALA A 268 -5.48 3.57 11.43
CA ALA A 268 -6.12 4.84 11.81
C ALA A 268 -6.48 4.87 13.30
N ASP A 269 -7.16 3.83 13.81
CA ASP A 269 -7.52 3.64 15.23
C ASP A 269 -6.30 3.66 16.17
N GLY A 270 -5.12 3.27 15.66
CA GLY A 270 -3.86 3.25 16.41
C GLY A 270 -3.03 4.53 16.34
N LEU A 271 -3.27 5.38 15.34
CA LEU A 271 -2.33 6.41 14.93
C LEU A 271 -2.08 7.43 16.04
N ASP A 272 -3.12 7.90 16.73
CA ASP A 272 -2.98 8.90 17.81
C ASP A 272 -2.13 8.38 18.98
N SER A 273 -2.31 7.11 19.33
CA SER A 273 -1.54 6.41 20.36
C SER A 273 -0.09 6.16 19.91
N LEU A 274 0.13 5.85 18.63
CA LEU A 274 1.47 5.72 18.04
C LEU A 274 2.24 7.05 18.07
N LEU A 275 1.64 8.13 17.55
CA LEU A 275 2.28 9.44 17.47
C LEU A 275 2.54 10.02 18.87
N THR A 276 1.66 9.77 19.83
CA THR A 276 1.89 10.07 21.25
C THR A 276 3.12 9.33 21.78
N LYS A 277 3.21 8.00 21.58
CA LYS A 277 4.34 7.18 22.07
C LYS A 277 5.68 7.52 21.42
N LEU A 278 5.66 7.97 20.16
CA LEU A 278 6.84 8.48 19.47
C LEU A 278 7.32 9.79 20.12
N LYS A 279 6.40 10.73 20.40
CA LYS A 279 6.71 11.98 21.14
C LYS A 279 7.17 11.73 22.58
N GLU A 280 6.54 10.82 23.31
CA GLU A 280 6.95 10.39 24.66
C GLU A 280 8.38 9.82 24.65
N LYS A 281 8.74 9.04 23.63
CA LYS A 281 10.12 8.58 23.43
C LYS A 281 11.06 9.68 22.89
N GLY A 282 10.58 10.91 22.68
CA GLY A 282 11.37 12.05 22.22
C GLY A 282 11.74 12.00 20.75
N TYR A 283 10.86 11.47 19.88
CA TYR A 283 11.00 11.55 18.42
C TYR A 283 10.16 12.70 17.85
N GLY A 284 10.76 13.45 16.92
CA GLY A 284 10.02 14.33 16.00
C GLY A 284 9.61 13.60 14.71
N PHE A 285 8.89 14.30 13.84
CA PHE A 285 8.52 13.81 12.51
C PHE A 285 9.31 14.56 11.43
N ILE A 286 9.68 13.85 10.36
CA ILE A 286 10.27 14.43 9.16
C ILE A 286 9.15 15.06 8.33
N ASP A 287 9.30 16.35 8.02
CA ASP A 287 8.53 16.99 6.95
C ASP A 287 9.09 16.51 5.60
N PRO A 288 8.30 15.83 4.74
CA PRO A 288 8.81 15.29 3.48
C PRO A 288 9.37 16.38 2.55
N ALA A 289 8.86 17.62 2.63
CA ALA A 289 9.38 18.76 1.88
C ALA A 289 10.79 19.22 2.32
N THR A 290 11.36 18.60 3.37
CA THR A 290 12.75 18.82 3.84
C THR A 290 13.68 17.62 3.56
N ILE A 291 13.23 16.65 2.76
CA ILE A 291 14.06 15.53 2.30
C ILE A 291 14.87 15.96 1.06
N GLU A 292 16.16 15.66 1.05
CA GLU A 292 17.01 15.81 -0.14
C GLU A 292 16.57 14.86 -1.27
N ILE A 293 15.98 15.41 -2.32
CA ILE A 293 15.75 14.72 -3.60
C ILE A 293 16.99 14.93 -4.48
N LYS A 294 17.52 13.84 -5.05
CA LYS A 294 18.65 13.89 -6.00
C LYS A 294 18.22 13.43 -7.38
N SER A 295 18.25 14.36 -8.33
CA SER A 295 18.23 14.09 -9.78
C SER A 295 19.51 13.42 -10.27
#